data_AF-A0A317PJV9-F1
#
_entry.id   AF-A0A317PJV9-F1
#
_cell.length_a   1.000
_cell.length_b   1.000
_cell.length_c   1.000
_cell.angle_alpha   90.00
_cell.angle_beta   90.00
_cell.angle_gamma   90.00
#
_symmetry.space_group_name_H-M   'P 1'
#
loop_
_entity.id
_entity.type
_entity.pdbx_description
1 polymer ?
#
loop_
_entity_poly.entity_id
_entity_poly.type
_entity_poly.pdbx_seq_one_letter_code
_entity_poly.pdbx_strand_id
1 'polypeptide(L)'
;MSDEAKFAAYVHSNIKSAASDPGFIGLSQVWVRECIRHNYAQNFTWLGRPIIQVPQDIYAIQELIWSCRPDLVIETGIAHGGSLVMSASMLAMLDYCDAVQAGTALDPQASRRRVVGVDIDIRAHNRAGILAHPMSHKITMLEGSSVDEAIVGQIRDIAAGHERVMVFLDSNHTHAHVLAELEVYAPLVSPGSYCVVWDTGVEDLPADMCADRPWGKGDNPKTAVHAYLEALGEGSAMAVDGEPLRFEIDRTIEAKITITASPDGFLRRI
;
A
#
# COMPACT_ATOMS: atom_id res chain seq x y z
N MET A 1 7.00 27.02 -21.30
CA MET A 1 6.73 26.18 -20.10
C MET A 1 5.74 26.94 -19.24
N SER A 2 4.59 26.34 -18.88
CA SER A 2 3.62 26.95 -17.96
C SER A 2 4.24 27.15 -16.57
N ASP A 3 3.66 28.01 -15.74
CA ASP A 3 4.15 28.20 -14.37
C ASP A 3 3.98 26.92 -13.52
N GLU A 4 2.95 26.13 -13.80
CA GLU A 4 2.78 24.79 -13.24
C GLU A 4 3.93 23.86 -13.61
N ALA A 5 4.34 23.84 -14.89
CA ALA A 5 5.45 23.00 -15.33
C ALA A 5 6.80 23.47 -14.74
N LYS A 6 6.99 24.78 -14.53
CA LYS A 6 8.17 25.32 -13.82
C LYS A 6 8.17 24.87 -12.35
N PHE A 7 7.01 24.94 -11.68
CA PHE A 7 6.88 24.52 -10.29
C PHE A 7 7.10 23.01 -10.13
N ALA A 8 6.59 22.20 -11.06
CA ALA A 8 6.84 20.76 -11.08
C ALA A 8 8.34 20.45 -11.23
N ALA A 9 9.06 21.17 -12.11
CA ALA A 9 10.51 21.03 -12.24
C ALA A 9 11.26 21.45 -10.96
N TYR A 10 10.80 22.51 -10.28
CA TYR A 10 11.32 22.93 -8.98
C TYR A 10 11.12 21.86 -7.90
N VAL A 11 9.92 21.29 -7.80
CA VAL A 11 9.61 20.18 -6.89
C VAL A 11 10.50 18.96 -7.16
N HIS A 12 10.69 18.59 -8.43
CA HIS A 12 11.60 17.50 -8.81
C HIS A 12 13.03 17.74 -8.36
N SER A 13 13.51 19.00 -8.46
CA SER A 13 14.82 19.38 -7.96
C SER A 13 14.91 19.27 -6.44
N ASN A 14 13.86 19.64 -5.70
CA ASN A 14 13.81 19.53 -4.24
C ASN A 14 13.88 18.07 -3.79
N ILE A 15 13.10 17.19 -4.42
CA ILE A 15 13.08 15.74 -4.13
C ILE A 15 14.47 15.14 -4.36
N LYS A 16 15.11 15.47 -5.51
CA LYS A 16 16.48 15.03 -5.78
C LYS A 16 17.49 15.54 -4.75
N SER A 17 17.37 16.81 -4.35
CA SER A 17 18.23 17.39 -3.32
C SER A 17 18.11 16.63 -2.00
N ALA A 18 16.89 16.34 -1.56
CA ALA A 18 16.63 15.57 -0.33
C ALA A 18 17.18 14.14 -0.43
N ALA A 19 16.96 13.46 -1.56
CA ALA A 19 17.50 12.13 -1.83
C ALA A 19 19.04 12.07 -1.80
N SER A 20 19.70 13.18 -2.13
CA SER A 20 21.15 13.28 -2.18
C SER A 20 21.80 13.79 -0.89
N ASP A 21 21.03 14.00 0.19
CA ASP A 21 21.51 14.48 1.48
C ASP A 21 21.52 13.33 2.53
N PRO A 22 22.67 12.66 2.76
CA PRO A 22 22.76 11.57 3.72
C PRO A 22 22.50 12.01 5.16
N GLY A 23 22.78 13.28 5.48
CA GLY A 23 22.52 13.83 6.82
C GLY A 23 21.03 13.92 7.09
N PHE A 24 20.27 14.41 6.12
CA PHE A 24 18.81 14.48 6.23
C PHE A 24 18.16 13.09 6.25
N ILE A 25 18.58 12.17 5.39
CA ILE A 25 18.08 10.79 5.39
C ILE A 25 18.39 10.09 6.72
N GLY A 26 19.61 10.27 7.25
CA GLY A 26 20.00 9.70 8.54
C GLY A 26 19.14 10.24 9.69
N LEU A 27 18.77 11.52 9.68
CA LEU A 27 17.83 12.09 10.66
C LEU A 27 16.45 11.44 10.57
N SER A 28 15.92 11.23 9.36
CA SER A 28 14.65 10.55 9.17
C SER A 28 14.66 9.11 9.69
N GLN A 29 15.74 8.36 9.43
CA GLN A 29 15.90 6.99 9.94
C GLN A 29 15.93 6.95 11.47
N VAL A 30 16.65 7.89 12.10
CA VAL A 30 16.65 8.05 13.56
C VAL A 30 15.24 8.35 14.05
N TRP A 31 14.53 9.28 13.42
CA TRP A 31 13.16 9.64 13.79
C TRP A 31 12.21 8.44 13.73
N VAL A 32 12.18 7.72 12.60
CA VAL A 32 11.34 6.52 12.42
C VAL A 32 11.63 5.48 13.50
N ARG A 33 12.91 5.24 13.81
CA ARG A 33 13.30 4.32 14.88
C ARG A 33 12.81 4.76 16.25
N GLU A 34 12.99 6.03 16.62
CA GLU A 34 12.53 6.53 17.92
C GLU A 34 10.99 6.53 18.02
N CYS A 35 10.26 6.75 16.92
CA CYS A 35 8.80 6.66 16.85
C CYS A 35 8.25 5.30 17.32
N ILE A 36 8.98 4.19 17.07
CA ILE A 36 8.59 2.84 17.51
C ILE A 36 8.45 2.78 19.03
N ARG A 37 9.40 3.39 19.77
CA ARG A 37 9.40 3.42 21.25
C ARG A 37 8.18 4.14 21.84
N HIS A 38 7.56 5.00 21.05
CA HIS A 38 6.39 5.78 21.43
C HIS A 38 5.09 5.23 20.84
N ASN A 39 5.12 4.09 20.14
CA ASN A 39 3.99 3.57 19.37
C ASN A 39 3.37 4.65 18.46
N TYR A 40 4.20 5.53 17.89
CA TYR A 40 3.74 6.75 17.24
C TYR A 40 2.72 6.48 16.12
N ALA A 41 2.98 5.46 15.29
CA ALA A 41 2.11 5.07 14.18
C ALA A 41 0.70 4.61 14.62
N GLN A 42 0.48 4.26 15.90
CA GLN A 42 -0.82 3.84 16.43
C GLN A 42 -1.71 5.01 16.88
N ASN A 43 -1.18 6.24 16.89
CA ASN A 43 -1.89 7.41 17.44
C ASN A 43 -2.95 8.00 16.48
N PHE A 44 -3.06 7.49 15.26
CA PHE A 44 -3.80 8.14 14.20
C PHE A 44 -5.15 7.48 13.91
N THR A 45 -6.07 8.29 13.41
CA THR A 45 -7.34 7.82 12.86
C THR A 45 -7.55 8.42 11.49
N TRP A 46 -8.21 7.68 10.60
CA TRP A 46 -8.70 8.19 9.33
C TRP A 46 -10.23 8.16 9.34
N LEU A 47 -10.85 9.32 9.18
CA LEU A 47 -12.31 9.50 9.28
C LEU A 47 -12.93 8.83 10.51
N GLY A 48 -12.20 8.81 11.64
CA GLY A 48 -12.67 8.24 12.91
C GLY A 48 -12.40 6.75 13.11
N ARG A 49 -11.78 6.04 12.15
CA ARG A 49 -11.28 4.66 12.37
C ARG A 49 -9.76 4.64 12.62
N PRO A 50 -9.25 3.90 13.64
CA PRO A 50 -7.82 3.81 13.88
C PRO A 50 -7.07 3.26 12.67
N ILE A 51 -5.98 3.93 12.30
CA ILE A 51 -5.07 3.54 11.22
C ILE A 51 -3.66 3.44 11.81
N ILE A 52 -3.05 2.26 11.69
CA ILE A 52 -1.72 1.98 12.25
C ILE A 52 -0.70 2.12 11.12
N GLN A 53 -0.37 3.36 10.76
CA GLN A 53 0.57 3.65 9.69
C GLN A 53 1.31 4.96 9.97
N VAL A 54 2.50 5.11 9.39
CA VAL A 54 3.21 6.39 9.42
C VAL A 54 2.42 7.41 8.58
N PRO A 55 2.08 8.60 9.12
CA PRO A 55 1.24 9.57 8.39
C PRO A 55 1.77 9.98 7.02
N GLN A 56 3.09 10.05 6.88
CA GLN A 56 3.77 10.38 5.63
C GLN A 56 3.58 9.31 4.56
N ASP A 57 3.58 8.04 4.93
CA ASP A 57 3.26 6.97 4.00
C ASP A 57 1.80 7.07 3.54
N ILE A 58 0.86 7.36 4.46
CA ILE A 58 -0.54 7.60 4.09
C ILE A 58 -0.69 8.80 3.14
N TYR A 59 0.15 9.83 3.28
CA TYR A 59 0.19 10.94 2.33
C TYR A 59 0.72 10.51 0.96
N ALA A 60 1.67 9.58 0.88
CA ALA A 60 2.06 8.98 -0.40
C ALA A 60 0.91 8.16 -1.00
N ILE A 61 0.25 7.31 -0.20
CA ILE A 61 -0.86 6.48 -0.68
C ILE A 61 -2.00 7.30 -1.26
N GLN A 62 -2.38 8.42 -0.63
CA GLN A 62 -3.44 9.26 -1.21
C GLN A 62 -3.03 9.83 -2.57
N GLU A 63 -1.76 10.22 -2.77
CA GLU A 63 -1.30 10.68 -4.08
C GLU A 63 -1.22 9.54 -5.12
N LEU A 64 -0.82 8.34 -4.70
CA LEU A 64 -0.82 7.17 -5.55
C LEU A 64 -2.23 6.82 -6.02
N ILE A 65 -3.21 6.77 -5.12
CA ILE A 65 -4.61 6.53 -5.49
C ILE A 65 -5.11 7.64 -6.41
N TRP A 66 -4.76 8.90 -6.15
CA TRP A 66 -5.16 10.02 -7.01
C TRP A 66 -4.59 9.92 -8.43
N SER A 67 -3.30 9.62 -8.55
CA SER A 67 -2.59 9.55 -9.83
C SER A 67 -2.92 8.30 -10.63
N CYS A 68 -2.97 7.14 -9.98
CA CYS A 68 -3.26 5.84 -10.62
C CYS A 68 -4.76 5.65 -10.89
N ARG A 69 -5.62 6.32 -10.12
CA ARG A 69 -7.08 6.24 -10.19
C ARG A 69 -7.63 4.80 -10.19
N PRO A 70 -7.20 3.91 -9.27
CA PRO A 70 -7.65 2.53 -9.26
C PRO A 70 -9.18 2.42 -9.15
N ASP A 71 -9.73 1.33 -9.66
CA ASP A 71 -11.08 0.89 -9.34
C ASP A 71 -11.12 -0.32 -8.41
N LEU A 72 -9.98 -0.94 -8.14
CA LEU A 72 -9.82 -1.91 -7.06
C LEU A 72 -8.57 -1.63 -6.23
N VAL A 73 -8.73 -1.58 -4.91
CA VAL A 73 -7.62 -1.66 -3.95
C VAL A 73 -7.75 -2.97 -3.19
N ILE A 74 -6.68 -3.76 -3.16
CA ILE A 74 -6.57 -5.00 -2.39
C ILE A 74 -5.62 -4.73 -1.23
N GLU A 75 -6.03 -5.04 0.00
CA GLU A 75 -5.21 -4.89 1.20
C GLU A 75 -5.14 -6.22 1.97
N THR A 76 -3.96 -6.61 2.42
CA THR A 76 -3.78 -7.73 3.36
C THR A 76 -3.33 -7.18 4.71
N GLY A 77 -3.92 -7.70 5.80
CA GLY A 77 -3.83 -7.08 7.12
C GLY A 77 -4.86 -5.97 7.28
N ILE A 78 -5.92 -6.22 8.05
CA ILE A 78 -6.99 -5.23 8.28
C ILE A 78 -6.75 -4.49 9.60
N ALA A 79 -6.30 -5.20 10.64
CA ALA A 79 -6.19 -4.66 12.00
C ALA A 79 -7.49 -3.94 12.44
N HIS A 80 -7.47 -2.62 12.60
CA HIS A 80 -8.65 -1.81 12.97
C HIS A 80 -9.49 -1.32 11.78
N GLY A 81 -9.02 -1.51 10.54
CA GLY A 81 -9.69 -1.14 9.30
C GLY A 81 -9.57 0.33 8.89
N GLY A 82 -8.68 1.10 9.52
CA GLY A 82 -8.46 2.51 9.14
C GLY A 82 -7.88 2.68 7.74
N SER A 83 -6.98 1.78 7.30
CA SER A 83 -6.45 1.77 5.94
C SER A 83 -7.54 1.49 4.91
N LEU A 84 -8.40 0.50 5.15
CA LEU A 84 -9.56 0.21 4.30
C LEU A 84 -10.48 1.43 4.15
N VAL A 85 -10.74 2.15 5.26
CA VAL A 85 -11.54 3.38 5.24
C VAL A 85 -10.82 4.50 4.50
N MET A 86 -9.50 4.61 4.64
CA MET A 86 -8.68 5.55 3.89
C MET A 86 -8.79 5.31 2.39
N SER A 87 -8.48 4.09 1.92
CA SER A 87 -8.59 3.70 0.52
C SER A 87 -10.01 3.92 -0.01
N ALA A 88 -11.03 3.47 0.72
CA ALA A 88 -12.43 3.64 0.32
C ALA A 88 -12.84 5.10 0.19
N SER A 89 -12.36 5.97 1.08
CA SER A 89 -12.64 7.41 1.03
C SER A 89 -11.96 8.10 -0.14
N MET A 90 -10.74 7.68 -0.50
CA MET A 90 -10.05 8.18 -1.69
C MET A 90 -10.77 7.74 -2.97
N LEU A 91 -11.20 6.48 -3.04
CA LEU A 91 -12.02 5.98 -4.15
C LEU A 91 -13.35 6.74 -4.28
N ALA A 92 -14.01 7.08 -3.16
CA ALA A 92 -15.20 7.93 -3.16
C ALA A 92 -14.91 9.34 -3.70
N MET A 93 -13.75 9.91 -3.38
CA MET A 93 -13.32 11.20 -3.89
C MET A 93 -13.07 11.17 -5.41
N LEU A 94 -12.52 10.06 -5.93
CA LEU A 94 -12.40 9.86 -7.37
C LEU A 94 -13.77 9.84 -8.05
N ASP A 95 -14.75 9.12 -7.50
CA ASP A 95 -16.11 9.09 -8.02
C ASP A 95 -16.72 10.51 -8.05
N TYR A 96 -16.55 11.26 -6.96
CA TYR A 96 -17.04 12.64 -6.87
C TYR A 96 -16.41 13.54 -7.93
N CYS A 97 -15.08 13.53 -8.05
CA CYS A 97 -14.39 14.36 -9.04
C CYS A 97 -14.75 13.97 -10.48
N ASP A 98 -14.89 12.67 -10.77
CA ASP A 98 -15.34 12.18 -12.08
C ASP A 98 -16.75 12.71 -12.41
N ALA A 99 -17.68 12.64 -11.45
CA ALA A 99 -19.05 13.12 -11.63
C ALA A 99 -19.11 14.65 -11.83
N VAL A 100 -18.34 15.41 -11.05
CA VAL A 100 -18.22 16.87 -11.21
C VAL A 100 -17.66 17.22 -12.59
N GLN A 101 -16.60 16.54 -13.03
CA GLN A 101 -16.00 16.79 -14.34
C GLN A 101 -16.94 16.42 -15.49
N ALA A 102 -17.71 15.34 -15.35
CA ALA A 102 -18.70 14.93 -16.34
C ALA A 102 -20.01 15.75 -16.30
N GLY A 103 -20.22 16.55 -15.24
CA GLY A 103 -21.47 17.26 -15.01
C GLY A 103 -22.66 16.34 -14.71
N THR A 104 -22.41 15.16 -14.13
CA THR A 104 -23.43 14.15 -13.83
C THR A 104 -23.74 14.09 -12.35
N ALA A 105 -24.94 13.60 -11.99
CA ALA A 105 -25.26 13.29 -10.60
C ALA A 105 -24.36 12.14 -10.09
N LEU A 106 -23.96 12.22 -8.82
CA LEU A 106 -23.27 11.15 -8.11
C LEU A 106 -24.27 10.38 -7.25
N ASP A 107 -24.40 9.08 -7.48
CA ASP A 107 -24.97 8.15 -6.51
C ASP A 107 -23.82 7.52 -5.71
N PRO A 108 -23.68 7.82 -4.40
CA PRO A 108 -22.62 7.25 -3.57
C PRO A 108 -22.64 5.71 -3.53
N GLN A 109 -23.80 5.08 -3.71
CA GLN A 109 -23.96 3.63 -3.64
C GLN A 109 -23.65 2.92 -4.96
N ALA A 110 -23.74 3.61 -6.10
CA ALA A 110 -23.55 3.04 -7.44
C ALA A 110 -22.11 3.20 -7.95
N SER A 111 -21.12 2.86 -7.12
CA SER A 111 -19.71 2.93 -7.50
C SER A 111 -19.18 1.59 -7.98
N ARG A 112 -18.40 1.63 -9.07
CA ARG A 112 -17.57 0.50 -9.51
C ARG A 112 -16.31 0.33 -8.67
N ARG A 113 -15.92 1.35 -7.88
CA ARG A 113 -14.67 1.35 -7.13
C ARG A 113 -14.83 0.64 -5.80
N ARG A 114 -13.93 -0.30 -5.52
CA ARG A 114 -14.01 -1.20 -4.35
C ARG A 114 -12.67 -1.29 -3.61
N VAL A 115 -12.76 -1.57 -2.32
CA VAL A 115 -11.64 -2.04 -1.49
C VAL A 115 -11.96 -3.47 -1.05
N VAL A 116 -10.98 -4.37 -1.15
CA VAL A 116 -11.05 -5.72 -0.59
C VAL A 116 -9.95 -5.88 0.43
N GLY A 117 -10.32 -6.12 1.69
CA GLY A 117 -9.38 -6.41 2.77
C GLY A 117 -9.39 -7.89 3.13
N VAL A 118 -8.21 -8.44 3.44
CA VAL A 118 -8.03 -9.79 3.99
C VAL A 118 -7.37 -9.74 5.35
N ASP A 119 -7.87 -10.49 6.30
CA ASP A 119 -7.17 -10.74 7.56
C ASP A 119 -7.42 -12.18 8.03
N ILE A 120 -6.43 -12.77 8.69
CA ILE A 120 -6.57 -14.11 9.28
C ILE A 120 -7.55 -14.11 10.45
N ASP A 121 -7.72 -12.96 11.14
CA ASP A 121 -8.66 -12.78 12.25
C ASP A 121 -9.27 -11.36 12.22
N ILE A 122 -10.46 -11.22 11.63
CA ILE A 122 -11.21 -9.97 11.68
C ILE A 122 -12.01 -9.90 12.97
N ARG A 123 -11.31 -9.50 14.04
CA ARG A 123 -11.85 -9.36 15.40
C ARG A 123 -13.22 -8.68 15.39
N ALA A 124 -14.17 -9.25 16.13
CA ALA A 124 -15.58 -8.84 16.11
C ALA A 124 -15.81 -7.33 16.31
N HIS A 125 -15.05 -6.68 17.20
CA HIS A 125 -15.16 -5.24 17.44
C HIS A 125 -14.65 -4.39 16.26
N ASN A 126 -13.60 -4.85 15.56
CA ASN A 126 -13.09 -4.19 14.36
C ASN A 126 -14.07 -4.36 13.20
N ARG A 127 -14.58 -5.58 12.98
CA ARG A 127 -15.64 -5.87 12.00
C ARG A 127 -16.86 -4.97 12.22
N ALA A 128 -17.36 -4.89 13.45
CA ALA A 128 -18.49 -4.02 13.79
C ALA A 128 -18.19 -2.54 13.52
N GLY A 129 -17.00 -2.06 13.87
CA GLY A 129 -16.57 -0.69 13.63
C GLY A 129 -16.46 -0.34 12.15
N ILE A 130 -15.98 -1.27 11.32
CA ILE A 130 -15.90 -1.10 9.85
C ILE A 130 -17.29 -1.09 9.25
N LEU A 131 -18.17 -2.04 9.61
CA LEU A 131 -19.53 -2.14 9.06
C LEU A 131 -20.41 -0.95 9.43
N ALA A 132 -20.21 -0.37 10.61
CA ALA A 132 -20.93 0.83 11.05
C ALA A 132 -20.45 2.12 10.35
N HIS A 133 -19.28 2.11 9.72
CA HIS A 133 -18.72 3.29 9.06
C HIS A 133 -19.43 3.57 7.72
N PRO A 134 -19.68 4.84 7.33
CA PRO A 134 -20.36 5.14 6.05
C PRO A 134 -19.66 4.62 4.79
N MET A 135 -18.34 4.40 4.85
CA MET A 135 -17.57 3.82 3.74
C MET A 135 -17.72 2.29 3.61
N SER A 136 -18.42 1.62 4.52
CA SER A 136 -18.54 0.15 4.53
C SER A 136 -19.08 -0.42 3.22
N HIS A 137 -19.96 0.31 2.52
CA HIS A 137 -20.52 -0.10 1.23
C HIS A 137 -19.45 -0.31 0.12
N LYS A 138 -18.27 0.30 0.24
CA LYS A 138 -17.14 0.10 -0.70
C LYS A 138 -16.19 -1.01 -0.28
N ILE A 139 -16.29 -1.49 0.96
CA ILE A 139 -15.32 -2.38 1.59
C ILE A 139 -15.89 -3.80 1.63
N THR A 140 -15.17 -4.73 1.01
CA THR A 140 -15.38 -6.17 1.17
C THR A 140 -14.30 -6.70 2.10
N MET A 141 -14.70 -7.51 3.09
CA MET A 141 -13.77 -8.11 4.04
C MET A 141 -13.80 -9.63 3.94
N LEU A 142 -12.67 -10.25 3.69
CA LEU A 142 -12.48 -11.71 3.65
C LEU A 142 -11.67 -12.13 4.87
N GLU A 143 -12.14 -13.15 5.58
CA GLU A 143 -11.47 -13.69 6.76
C GLU A 143 -10.79 -15.02 6.40
N GLY A 144 -9.47 -15.09 6.58
CA GLY A 144 -8.62 -16.23 6.21
C GLY A 144 -7.17 -15.80 5.95
N SER A 145 -6.26 -16.75 5.74
CA SER A 145 -4.88 -16.39 5.39
C SER A 145 -4.83 -15.74 4.01
N SER A 146 -4.04 -14.69 3.85
CA SER A 146 -3.85 -14.05 2.55
C SER A 146 -3.12 -14.93 1.54
N VAL A 147 -2.52 -16.04 1.96
CA VAL A 147 -1.88 -17.01 1.05
C VAL A 147 -2.69 -18.30 0.89
N ASP A 148 -3.87 -18.41 1.52
CA ASP A 148 -4.75 -19.57 1.33
C ASP A 148 -5.38 -19.55 -0.07
N GLU A 149 -5.33 -20.67 -0.78
CA GLU A 149 -5.85 -20.80 -2.15
C GLU A 149 -7.31 -20.35 -2.29
N ALA A 150 -8.15 -20.62 -1.28
CA ALA A 150 -9.56 -20.24 -1.28
C ALA A 150 -9.77 -18.72 -1.16
N ILE A 151 -8.89 -18.02 -0.43
CA ILE A 151 -8.94 -16.56 -0.29
C ILE A 151 -8.37 -15.91 -1.56
N VAL A 152 -7.23 -16.40 -2.04
CA VAL A 152 -6.62 -15.96 -3.29
C VAL A 152 -7.59 -16.13 -4.47
N GLY A 153 -8.31 -17.25 -4.54
CA GLY A 153 -9.34 -17.49 -5.55
C GLY A 153 -10.45 -16.44 -5.52
N GLN A 154 -11.00 -16.14 -4.34
CA GLN A 154 -12.02 -15.09 -4.18
C GLN A 154 -11.50 -13.71 -4.61
N ILE A 155 -10.26 -13.37 -4.29
CA ILE A 155 -9.67 -12.09 -4.70
C ILE A 155 -9.48 -12.04 -6.22
N ARG A 156 -9.00 -13.12 -6.84
CA ARG A 156 -8.86 -13.21 -8.30
C ARG A 156 -10.20 -13.02 -9.00
N ASP A 157 -11.26 -13.65 -8.48
CA ASP A 157 -12.61 -13.51 -9.02
C ASP A 157 -13.11 -12.06 -8.91
N ILE A 158 -12.84 -11.37 -7.79
CA ILE A 158 -13.17 -9.95 -7.64
C ILE A 158 -12.34 -9.09 -8.60
N ALA A 159 -11.03 -9.34 -8.70
CA ALA A 159 -10.10 -8.59 -9.53
C ALA A 159 -10.44 -8.69 -11.03
N ALA A 160 -10.95 -9.83 -11.49
CA ALA A 160 -11.36 -10.04 -12.88
C ALA A 160 -12.44 -9.05 -13.37
N GLY A 161 -13.21 -8.45 -12.45
CA GLY A 161 -14.21 -7.42 -12.77
C GLY A 161 -13.70 -5.98 -12.79
N HIS A 162 -12.39 -5.75 -12.61
CA HIS A 162 -11.79 -4.42 -12.43
C HIS A 162 -10.63 -4.20 -13.40
N GLU A 163 -10.42 -2.95 -13.81
CA GLU A 163 -9.42 -2.60 -14.85
C GLU A 163 -8.10 -2.11 -14.23
N ARG A 164 -8.18 -1.40 -13.10
CA ARG A 164 -7.04 -0.72 -12.47
C ARG A 164 -6.95 -1.17 -11.02
N VAL A 165 -6.09 -2.16 -10.81
CA VAL A 165 -5.86 -2.78 -9.52
C VAL A 165 -4.60 -2.22 -8.88
N MET A 166 -4.70 -1.90 -7.59
CA MET A 166 -3.59 -1.53 -6.71
C MET A 166 -3.59 -2.48 -5.51
N VAL A 167 -2.40 -2.86 -5.03
CA VAL A 167 -2.24 -3.88 -3.98
C VAL A 167 -1.39 -3.32 -2.84
N PHE A 168 -1.81 -3.55 -1.59
CA PHE A 168 -1.10 -3.23 -0.37
C PHE A 168 -0.92 -4.51 0.48
N LEU A 169 0.32 -4.86 0.80
CA LEU A 169 0.66 -6.08 1.56
C LEU A 169 1.17 -5.73 2.97
N ASP A 170 0.40 -6.08 4.00
CA ASP A 170 0.67 -5.70 5.41
C ASP A 170 0.21 -6.78 6.43
N SER A 171 0.27 -8.06 6.05
CA SER A 171 -0.26 -9.14 6.90
C SER A 171 0.75 -9.66 7.94
N ASN A 172 1.61 -10.59 7.53
CA ASN A 172 2.69 -11.16 8.31
C ASN A 172 4.02 -10.76 7.69
N HIS A 173 4.96 -10.36 8.54
CA HIS A 173 6.21 -9.74 8.08
C HIS A 173 7.36 -10.71 7.89
N THR A 174 7.17 -12.03 7.95
CA THR A 174 8.26 -12.98 7.60
C THR A 174 8.53 -12.96 6.09
N HIS A 175 9.79 -13.21 5.70
CA HIS A 175 10.20 -13.28 4.31
C HIS A 175 9.32 -14.23 3.50
N ALA A 176 9.15 -15.45 4.00
CA ALA A 176 8.44 -16.51 3.28
C ALA A 176 6.98 -16.15 3.04
N HIS A 177 6.32 -15.52 4.02
CA HIS A 177 4.92 -15.12 3.88
C HIS A 177 4.75 -13.97 2.90
N VAL A 178 5.56 -12.91 3.02
CA VAL A 178 5.49 -11.75 2.11
C VAL A 178 5.83 -12.17 0.68
N LEU A 179 6.81 -13.07 0.49
CA LEU A 179 7.13 -13.60 -0.83
C LEU A 179 5.94 -14.36 -1.44
N ALA A 180 5.26 -15.20 -0.65
CA ALA A 180 4.05 -15.88 -1.12
C ALA A 180 2.90 -14.91 -1.45
N GLU A 181 2.75 -13.82 -0.68
CA GLU A 181 1.80 -12.75 -1.03
C GLU A 181 2.17 -12.05 -2.35
N LEU A 182 3.44 -11.71 -2.55
CA LEU A 182 3.93 -11.12 -3.79
C LEU A 182 3.65 -12.02 -4.99
N GLU A 183 3.90 -13.33 -4.88
CA GLU A 183 3.65 -14.30 -5.95
C GLU A 183 2.17 -14.38 -6.37
N VAL A 184 1.23 -14.21 -5.44
CA VAL A 184 -0.20 -14.35 -5.75
C VAL A 184 -0.90 -13.02 -6.06
N TYR A 185 -0.45 -11.91 -5.48
CA TYR A 185 -1.11 -10.59 -5.61
C TYR A 185 -0.40 -9.62 -6.57
N ALA A 186 0.93 -9.62 -6.65
CA ALA A 186 1.62 -8.70 -7.56
C ALA A 186 1.25 -8.91 -9.05
N PRO A 187 0.98 -10.15 -9.54
CA PRO A 187 0.46 -10.36 -10.89
C PRO A 187 -0.90 -9.71 -11.18
N LEU A 188 -1.66 -9.30 -10.16
CA LEU A 188 -2.96 -8.64 -10.30
C LEU A 188 -2.84 -7.13 -10.52
N VAL A 189 -1.72 -6.51 -10.15
CA VAL A 189 -1.53 -5.05 -10.24
C VAL A 189 -1.54 -4.61 -11.69
N SER A 190 -2.30 -3.57 -12.05
CA SER A 190 -2.36 -3.07 -13.44
C SER A 190 -1.12 -2.26 -13.84
N PRO A 191 -0.76 -2.15 -15.14
CA PRO A 191 0.39 -1.36 -15.57
C PRO A 191 0.27 0.10 -15.14
N GLY A 192 1.36 0.69 -14.64
CA GLY A 192 1.38 2.04 -14.08
C GLY A 192 0.78 2.18 -12.67
N SER A 193 0.26 1.10 -12.09
CA SER A 193 -0.20 1.02 -10.70
C SER A 193 0.90 0.44 -9.78
N TYR A 194 0.57 0.19 -8.51
CA TYR A 194 1.53 -0.18 -7.48
C TYR A 194 1.15 -1.45 -6.72
N CYS A 195 2.18 -2.23 -6.38
CA CYS A 195 2.19 -3.14 -5.24
C CYS A 195 3.01 -2.46 -4.14
N VAL A 196 2.37 -2.03 -3.05
CA VAL A 196 3.08 -1.49 -1.89
C VAL A 196 3.24 -2.59 -0.86
N VAL A 197 4.50 -2.86 -0.49
CA VAL A 197 4.85 -3.79 0.58
C VAL A 197 5.21 -2.97 1.81
N TRP A 198 4.44 -3.14 2.87
CA TRP A 198 4.61 -2.39 4.10
C TRP A 198 5.78 -2.93 4.93
N ASP A 199 6.30 -2.09 5.83
CA ASP A 199 7.26 -2.45 6.88
C ASP A 199 8.58 -3.08 6.39
N THR A 200 8.97 -2.80 5.15
CA THR A 200 10.30 -3.17 4.64
C THR A 200 11.43 -2.53 5.47
N GLY A 201 11.15 -1.46 6.22
CA GLY A 201 12.10 -0.82 7.14
C GLY A 201 12.57 -1.71 8.28
N VAL A 202 11.91 -2.85 8.55
CA VAL A 202 12.34 -3.85 9.53
C VAL A 202 13.81 -4.29 9.32
N GLU A 203 14.27 -4.38 8.07
CA GLU A 203 15.67 -4.76 7.75
C GLU A 203 16.71 -3.78 8.33
N ASP A 204 16.31 -2.51 8.48
CA ASP A 204 17.21 -1.43 8.89
C ASP A 204 17.18 -1.19 10.41
N LEU A 205 16.31 -1.89 11.14
CA LEU A 205 16.18 -1.75 12.59
C LEU A 205 17.27 -2.51 13.34
N PRO A 206 17.65 -2.03 14.55
CA PRO A 206 18.43 -2.82 15.50
C PRO A 206 17.72 -4.14 15.83
N ALA A 207 18.46 -5.24 15.90
CA ALA A 207 17.90 -6.58 16.09
C ALA A 207 17.09 -6.74 17.40
N ASP A 208 17.45 -5.99 18.44
CA ASP A 208 16.76 -6.01 19.73
C ASP A 208 15.33 -5.43 19.65
N MET A 209 15.03 -4.59 18.65
CA MET A 209 13.70 -4.02 18.45
C MET A 209 12.68 -5.00 17.86
N CYS A 210 13.12 -6.17 17.40
CA CYS A 210 12.27 -7.23 16.86
C CYS A 210 12.39 -8.55 17.65
N ALA A 211 13.02 -8.55 18.83
CA ALA A 211 13.38 -9.77 19.55
C ALA A 211 12.17 -10.62 20.03
N ASP A 212 10.98 -10.02 20.14
CA ASP A 212 9.72 -10.67 20.52
C ASP A 212 8.85 -11.06 19.31
N ARG A 213 9.37 -10.89 18.08
CA ARG A 213 8.67 -11.16 16.83
C ARG A 213 9.27 -12.37 16.11
N PRO A 214 8.47 -13.07 15.28
CA PRO A 214 8.97 -14.16 14.44
C PRO A 214 9.67 -13.65 13.17
N TRP A 215 9.83 -12.34 13.00
CA TRP A 215 10.51 -11.68 11.87
C TRP A 215 11.53 -10.67 12.40
N GLY A 216 12.44 -10.24 11.55
CA GLY A 216 13.48 -9.27 11.90
C GLY A 216 14.51 -9.12 10.78
N LYS A 217 15.70 -8.62 11.11
CA LYS A 217 16.78 -8.48 10.12
C LYS A 217 17.10 -9.84 9.45
N GLY A 218 17.10 -9.87 8.12
CA GLY A 218 17.31 -11.08 7.31
C GLY A 218 16.08 -11.95 7.08
N ASP A 219 14.96 -11.69 7.76
CA ASP A 219 13.68 -12.40 7.59
C ASP A 219 12.53 -11.41 7.73
N ASN A 220 12.29 -10.64 6.65
CA ASN A 220 11.35 -9.50 6.67
C ASN A 220 10.81 -9.12 5.27
N PRO A 221 9.88 -8.15 5.16
CA PRO A 221 9.31 -7.76 3.87
C PRO A 221 10.34 -7.24 2.87
N LYS A 222 11.39 -6.52 3.29
CA LYS A 222 12.43 -6.04 2.36
C LYS A 222 13.15 -7.21 1.71
N THR A 223 13.52 -8.22 2.49
CA THR A 223 14.18 -9.40 1.93
C THR A 223 13.31 -10.14 0.92
N ALA A 224 11.99 -10.19 1.14
CA ALA A 224 11.03 -10.78 0.19
C ALA A 224 10.89 -9.95 -1.09
N VAL A 225 10.80 -8.62 -0.97
CA VAL A 225 10.78 -7.69 -2.11
C VAL A 225 11.99 -7.89 -3.00
N HIS A 226 13.19 -7.90 -2.43
CA HIS A 226 14.42 -8.03 -3.21
C HIS A 226 14.52 -9.41 -3.89
N ALA A 227 14.17 -10.49 -3.18
CA ALA A 227 14.14 -11.84 -3.77
C ALA A 227 13.11 -11.96 -4.90
N TYR A 228 11.93 -11.37 -4.73
CA TYR A 228 10.88 -11.37 -5.74
C TYR A 228 11.31 -10.62 -7.01
N LEU A 229 11.91 -9.44 -6.86
CA LEU A 229 12.41 -8.65 -7.99
C LEU A 229 13.56 -9.34 -8.73
N GLU A 230 14.46 -10.02 -8.01
CA GLU A 230 15.52 -10.84 -8.62
C GLU A 230 14.91 -11.97 -9.46
N ALA A 231 13.95 -12.72 -8.90
CA ALA A 231 13.24 -13.78 -9.61
C ALA A 231 12.50 -13.28 -10.86
N LEU A 232 11.87 -12.10 -10.80
CA LEU A 232 11.24 -11.49 -11.97
C LEU A 232 12.25 -11.07 -13.05
N GLY A 233 13.46 -10.66 -12.67
CA GLY A 233 14.52 -10.27 -13.59
C GLY A 233 15.11 -11.44 -14.39
N GLU A 234 15.13 -12.63 -13.79
CA GLU A 234 15.62 -13.86 -14.41
C GLU A 234 14.52 -14.63 -15.20
N GLY A 235 13.26 -14.40 -14.83
CA GLY A 235 12.12 -15.18 -15.31
C GLY A 235 11.36 -14.56 -16.49
N SER A 236 10.35 -15.31 -16.94
CA SER A 236 9.29 -14.85 -17.86
C SER A 236 7.92 -14.87 -17.18
N ALA A 237 7.87 -14.42 -15.92
CA ALA A 237 6.63 -14.31 -15.16
C ALA A 237 5.65 -13.41 -15.91
N MET A 238 4.38 -13.82 -15.91
CA MET A 238 3.30 -13.13 -16.62
C MET A 238 2.28 -12.63 -15.60
N ALA A 239 1.76 -11.43 -15.84
CA ALA A 239 0.63 -10.89 -15.12
C ALA A 239 -0.68 -11.55 -15.60
N VAL A 240 -1.77 -11.32 -14.87
CA VAL A 240 -3.09 -11.88 -15.24
C VAL A 240 -3.67 -11.30 -16.53
N ASP A 241 -3.16 -10.15 -16.98
CA ASP A 241 -3.53 -9.54 -18.26
C ASP A 241 -2.77 -10.15 -19.46
N GLY A 242 -1.87 -11.11 -19.22
CA GLY A 242 -1.10 -11.77 -20.26
C GLY A 242 0.14 -11.00 -20.72
N GLU A 243 0.52 -9.91 -20.05
CA GLU A 243 1.76 -9.17 -20.31
C GLU A 243 2.89 -9.60 -19.35
N PRO A 244 4.17 -9.42 -19.72
CA PRO A 244 5.30 -9.69 -18.83
C PRO A 244 5.18 -8.90 -17.52
N LEU A 245 5.37 -9.58 -16.39
CA LEU A 245 5.30 -8.94 -15.08
C LEU A 245 6.64 -8.29 -14.74
N ARG A 246 6.66 -6.95 -14.71
CA ARG A 246 7.85 -6.17 -14.37
C ARG A 246 7.52 -5.10 -13.36
N PHE A 247 8.39 -4.97 -12.37
CA PHE A 247 8.31 -3.92 -11.35
C PHE A 247 9.63 -3.18 -11.24
N GLU A 248 9.54 -1.92 -10.86
CA GLU A 248 10.66 -1.14 -10.35
C GLU A 248 10.32 -0.60 -8.96
N ILE A 249 11.34 -0.42 -8.12
CA ILE A 249 11.20 0.30 -6.84
C ILE A 249 11.15 1.80 -7.16
N ASP A 250 10.02 2.46 -6.86
CA ASP A 250 9.91 3.91 -7.03
C ASP A 250 10.52 4.67 -5.84
N ARG A 251 11.83 4.87 -5.93
CA ARG A 251 12.60 5.65 -4.93
C ARG A 251 12.21 7.13 -4.88
N THR A 252 11.42 7.63 -5.84
CA THR A 252 10.95 9.03 -5.84
C THR A 252 10.00 9.27 -4.68
N ILE A 253 9.17 8.28 -4.35
CA ILE A 253 8.21 8.36 -3.25
C ILE A 253 8.95 8.48 -1.92
N GLU A 254 9.91 7.59 -1.66
CA GLU A 254 10.74 7.62 -0.45
C GLU A 254 11.51 8.93 -0.33
N ALA A 255 12.12 9.39 -1.43
CA ALA A 255 12.82 10.67 -1.47
C ALA A 255 11.90 11.86 -1.21
N LYS A 256 10.63 11.76 -1.60
CA LYS A 256 9.65 12.83 -1.43
C LYS A 256 9.15 12.91 0.02
N ILE A 257 8.77 11.78 0.61
CA ILE A 257 8.18 11.77 1.95
C ILE A 257 9.21 11.74 3.06
N THR A 258 10.41 11.23 2.76
CA THR A 258 11.64 11.08 3.57
C THR A 258 11.51 10.33 4.89
N ILE A 259 10.32 10.26 5.46
CA ILE A 259 9.94 9.50 6.66
C ILE A 259 8.97 8.42 6.17
N THR A 260 9.39 7.17 6.27
CA THR A 260 8.61 6.01 5.83
C THR A 260 8.96 4.80 6.69
N ALA A 261 7.98 3.93 6.93
CA ALA A 261 8.23 2.59 7.47
C ALA A 261 8.62 1.57 6.39
N SER A 262 8.51 1.96 5.11
CA SER A 262 8.54 1.04 3.97
C SER A 262 9.59 1.41 2.89
N PRO A 263 10.87 1.67 3.25
CA PRO A 263 11.94 1.87 2.26
C PRO A 263 12.11 0.63 1.35
N ASP A 264 12.21 0.83 0.04
CA ASP A 264 12.13 -0.17 -1.02
C ASP A 264 10.73 -0.83 -1.21
N GLY A 265 9.71 -0.42 -0.45
CA GLY A 265 8.39 -1.05 -0.44
C GLY A 265 7.44 -0.60 -1.56
N PHE A 266 7.75 0.48 -2.29
CA PHE A 266 6.87 1.03 -3.32
C PHE A 266 7.21 0.46 -4.71
N LEU A 267 6.54 -0.63 -5.10
CA LEU A 267 6.81 -1.29 -6.38
C LEU A 267 5.83 -0.80 -7.45
N ARG A 268 6.34 -0.07 -8.45
CA ARG A 268 5.57 0.39 -9.60
C ARG A 268 5.60 -0.66 -10.70
N ARG A 269 4.43 -1.06 -11.22
CA ARG A 269 4.36 -1.93 -12.40
C ARG A 269 4.68 -1.12 -13.65
N ILE A 270 5.66 -1.58 -14.44
CA ILE A 270 6.15 -0.89 -15.65
C ILE A 270 5.74 -1.57 -16.95
#